data_AF-A0A9W7FX15-F1
#
_entry.id   AF-A0A9W7FX15-F1
#
_cell.length_a   1.000
_cell.length_b   1.000
_cell.length_c   1.000
_cell.angle_alpha   90.00
_cell.angle_beta   90.00
_cell.angle_gamma   90.00
#
_symmetry.space_group_name_H-M   'P 1'
#
loop_
_entity.id
_entity.type
_entity.pdbx_description
1 polymer ?
#
loop_
_entity_poly.entity_id
_entity_poly.type
_entity_poly.pdbx_seq_one_letter_code
_entity_poly.pdbx_strand_id
1 'polypeptide(L)'
;MSSIISRATRLSVKTTRDYPMAHNRHLPDDFYKKYVHSCIVNTVDCVIVRVNTITNQKEFILVERKDQPAKGMFWFPGGRMFKGETFFAAALRKCRDETGISGKAAQVLGVYNTHFNR
;
A
#
# COMPACT_ATOMS: atom_id res chain seq x y z
N MET A 1 20.83 -17.21 -42.52
CA MET A 1 20.29 -15.90 -42.95
C MET A 1 19.30 -15.41 -41.89
N SER A 2 19.56 -14.21 -41.35
CA SER A 2 18.70 -13.36 -40.52
C SER A 2 18.24 -13.88 -39.13
N SER A 3 19.00 -13.50 -38.11
CA SER A 3 18.52 -13.43 -36.72
C SER A 3 17.73 -12.13 -36.50
N ILE A 4 16.45 -12.25 -36.17
CA ILE A 4 15.66 -11.13 -35.64
C ILE A 4 15.89 -11.08 -34.13
N ILE A 5 16.90 -10.32 -33.72
CA ILE A 5 17.03 -9.86 -32.33
C ILE A 5 16.18 -8.60 -32.24
N SER A 6 15.01 -8.69 -31.60
CA SER A 6 14.18 -7.51 -31.34
C SER A 6 14.92 -6.58 -30.38
N ARG A 7 15.09 -5.31 -30.78
CA ARG A 7 15.64 -4.26 -29.93
C ARG A 7 14.66 -3.99 -28.79
N ALA A 8 14.98 -4.47 -27.59
CA ALA A 8 14.36 -3.97 -26.37
C ALA A 8 14.91 -2.55 -26.11
N THR A 9 14.14 -1.53 -26.46
CA THR A 9 14.46 -0.15 -26.09
C THR A 9 14.38 -0.04 -24.56
N ARG A 10 15.52 0.27 -23.93
CA ARG A 10 15.62 0.47 -22.49
C ARG A 10 14.80 1.71 -22.10
N LEU A 11 13.56 1.51 -21.67
CA LEU A 11 12.80 2.56 -20.99
C LEU A 11 13.51 2.88 -19.67
N SER A 12 13.97 4.12 -19.52
CA SER A 12 14.41 4.65 -18.24
C SER A 12 13.18 4.73 -17.33
N VAL A 13 12.97 3.67 -16.54
CA VAL A 13 12.00 3.73 -15.44
C VAL A 13 12.66 4.52 -14.32
N LYS A 14 12.20 5.76 -14.14
CA LYS A 14 12.59 6.58 -12.99
C LYS A 14 12.29 5.79 -11.71
N THR A 15 13.32 5.52 -10.94
CA THR A 15 13.20 4.81 -9.66
C THR A 15 12.72 5.79 -8.59
N THR A 16 12.33 5.31 -7.41
CA THR A 16 11.91 6.18 -6.31
C THR A 16 12.99 7.18 -5.85
N ARG A 17 14.26 6.97 -6.21
CA ARG A 17 15.35 7.94 -5.99
C ARG A 17 15.21 9.21 -6.85
N ASP A 18 14.45 9.16 -7.94
CA ASP A 18 14.34 10.25 -8.92
C ASP A 18 13.18 11.21 -8.62
N TYR A 19 12.38 10.94 -7.59
CA TYR A 19 11.30 11.82 -7.15
C TYR A 19 11.75 12.65 -5.94
N PRO A 20 11.84 13.99 -6.05
CA PRO A 20 12.11 14.83 -4.89
C PRO A 20 10.99 14.62 -3.87
N MET A 21 11.37 14.25 -2.65
CA MET A 21 10.44 14.00 -1.55
C MET A 21 9.76 15.32 -1.18
N ALA A 22 8.51 15.52 -1.63
CA ALA A 22 7.75 16.73 -1.33
C ALA A 22 7.55 16.91 0.18
N HIS A 23 7.67 18.15 0.66
CA HIS A 23 7.56 18.54 2.07
C HIS A 23 6.15 18.31 2.66
N ASN A 24 5.11 18.19 1.82
CA ASN A 24 3.78 17.72 2.20
C ASN A 24 3.30 16.64 1.22
N ARG A 25 3.12 15.40 1.70
CA ARG A 25 2.68 14.26 0.87
C ARG A 25 1.15 14.08 0.85
N HIS A 26 0.43 14.92 1.59
CA HIS A 26 -1.03 14.93 1.58
C HIS A 26 -1.55 15.79 0.43
N LEU A 27 -2.56 15.28 -0.27
CA LEU A 27 -3.30 16.05 -1.25
C LEU A 27 -4.23 17.00 -0.49
N PRO A 28 -4.45 18.24 -0.98
CA PRO A 28 -5.51 19.09 -0.48
C PRO A 28 -6.87 18.37 -0.54
N ASP A 29 -7.71 18.55 0.48
CA ASP A 29 -8.93 17.76 0.66
C ASP A 29 -9.88 17.78 -0.54
N ASP A 30 -10.12 18.95 -1.12
CA ASP A 30 -11.01 19.06 -2.28
C ASP A 30 -10.45 18.37 -3.53
N PHE A 31 -9.14 18.40 -3.69
CA PHE A 31 -8.47 17.66 -4.75
C PHE A 31 -8.53 16.15 -4.47
N TYR A 32 -8.35 15.75 -3.22
CA TYR A 32 -8.45 14.35 -2.82
C TYR A 32 -9.85 13.78 -3.06
N LYS A 33 -10.92 14.51 -2.73
CA LYS A 33 -12.30 14.10 -3.02
C LYS A 33 -12.52 13.84 -4.52
N LYS A 34 -12.05 14.76 -5.37
CA LYS A 34 -12.12 14.61 -6.84
C LYS A 34 -11.33 13.40 -7.32
N TYR A 35 -10.14 13.17 -6.76
CA TYR A 35 -9.31 12.00 -7.06
C TYR A 35 -10.01 10.69 -6.67
N VAL A 36 -10.54 10.58 -5.45
CA VAL A 36 -11.29 9.40 -4.99
C VAL A 36 -12.53 9.15 -5.85
N HIS A 37 -13.15 10.20 -6.40
CA HIS A 37 -14.28 10.05 -7.30
C HIS A 37 -13.89 9.57 -8.70
N SER A 38 -12.77 10.06 -9.23
CA SER A 38 -12.44 9.94 -10.66
C SER A 38 -11.36 8.89 -10.96
N CYS A 39 -10.72 8.33 -9.93
CA CYS A 39 -9.56 7.47 -10.07
C CYS A 39 -9.60 6.27 -9.11
N ILE A 40 -8.84 5.24 -9.46
CA ILE A 40 -8.52 4.14 -8.55
C ILE A 40 -7.57 4.67 -7.48
N VAL A 41 -7.91 4.43 -6.22
CA VAL A 41 -7.07 4.77 -5.07
C VAL A 41 -6.11 3.61 -4.82
N ASN A 42 -4.82 3.85 -5.01
CA ASN A 42 -3.80 2.84 -4.73
C ASN A 42 -3.53 2.76 -3.23
N THR A 43 -3.74 1.58 -2.65
CA THR A 43 -3.53 1.28 -1.25
C THR A 43 -2.59 0.09 -1.07
N VAL A 44 -2.04 -0.02 0.13
CA VAL A 44 -1.37 -1.24 0.61
C VAL A 44 -2.08 -1.70 1.88
N ASP A 45 -2.34 -3.00 1.97
CA ASP A 45 -2.85 -3.65 3.17
C ASP A 45 -1.75 -4.59 3.71
N CYS A 46 -1.55 -4.56 5.03
CA CYS A 46 -0.46 -5.23 5.71
C CYS A 46 -0.99 -6.43 6.49
N VAL A 47 -0.48 -7.62 6.18
CA VAL A 47 -0.71 -8.82 6.99
C VAL A 47 0.45 -8.94 7.98
N ILE A 48 0.20 -8.56 9.24
CA ILE A 48 1.20 -8.66 10.32
C ILE A 48 0.92 -9.94 11.08
N VAL A 49 1.86 -10.90 11.02
CA VAL A 49 1.70 -12.23 11.61
C VAL A 49 2.56 -12.35 12.85
N ARG A 50 2.01 -12.93 13.92
CA ARG A 50 2.75 -13.42 15.09
C ARG A 50 2.56 -14.92 15.24
N VAL A 51 3.50 -15.59 15.91
CA VAL A 51 3.30 -16.95 16.41
C VAL A 51 2.97 -16.86 17.89
N ASN A 52 1.84 -17.42 18.30
CA ASN A 52 1.45 -17.51 19.69
C ASN A 52 2.38 -18.51 20.41
N THR A 53 3.07 -18.07 21.46
CA THR A 53 4.08 -18.88 22.15
C THR A 53 3.49 -20.00 23.02
N ILE A 54 2.18 -19.95 23.31
CA ILE A 54 1.47 -20.96 24.10
C ILE A 54 0.85 -22.00 23.16
N THR A 55 0.15 -21.56 22.11
CA THR A 55 -0.60 -22.46 21.22
C THR A 55 0.17 -22.89 19.97
N ASN A 56 1.32 -22.25 19.69
CA ASN A 56 2.10 -22.38 18.46
C ASN A 56 1.32 -22.06 17.17
N GLN A 57 0.18 -21.37 17.27
CA GLN A 57 -0.63 -20.97 16.12
C GLN A 57 -0.19 -19.62 15.55
N LYS A 58 -0.35 -19.46 14.24
CA LYS A 58 -0.17 -18.16 13.56
C LYS A 58 -1.41 -17.32 13.76
N GLU A 59 -1.21 -16.08 14.17
CA GLU A 59 -2.27 -15.10 14.33
C GLU A 59 -1.89 -13.83 13.57
N PHE A 60 -2.89 -13.05 13.18
CA PHE A 60 -2.68 -11.75 12.56
C PHE A 60 -3.57 -10.69 13.19
N ILE A 61 -3.15 -9.44 13.06
CA ILE A 61 -3.91 -8.31 13.58
C ILE A 61 -4.87 -7.75 12.53
N LEU A 62 -6.04 -7.35 12.99
CA LEU A 62 -6.98 -6.51 12.26
C LEU A 62 -7.21 -5.24 13.07
N VAL A 63 -7.51 -4.15 12.38
CA VAL A 63 -7.92 -2.88 12.97
C VAL A 63 -9.39 -2.64 12.67
N GLU A 64 -10.12 -2.04 13.60
CA GLU A 64 -11.48 -1.58 13.35
C GLU A 64 -11.44 -0.21 12.65
N ARG A 65 -12.07 -0.11 11.47
CA ARG A 65 -12.05 1.10 10.66
C ARG A 65 -12.94 2.20 11.25
N LYS A 66 -12.37 3.38 11.48
CA LYS A 66 -13.11 4.55 12.01
C LYS A 66 -13.83 5.37 10.94
N ASP A 67 -13.33 5.32 9.71
CA ASP A 67 -13.78 6.15 8.59
C ASP A 67 -14.40 5.34 7.46
N GLN A 68 -15.26 5.99 6.69
CA GLN A 68 -15.79 5.41 5.45
C GLN A 68 -14.68 5.29 4.39
N PRO A 69 -14.75 4.29 3.49
CA PRO A 69 -15.74 3.20 3.43
C PRO A 69 -15.48 2.12 4.50
N ALA A 70 -16.44 1.20 4.70
CA ALA A 70 -16.32 0.06 5.61
C ALA A 70 -16.08 0.46 7.08
N LYS A 71 -16.68 1.56 7.52
CA LYS A 71 -16.63 2.00 8.92
C LYS A 71 -17.23 0.92 9.84
N GLY A 72 -16.56 0.63 10.96
CA GLY A 72 -16.95 -0.38 11.94
C GLY A 72 -16.58 -1.82 11.55
N MET A 73 -15.97 -2.03 10.39
CA MET A 73 -15.51 -3.36 9.98
C MET A 73 -14.05 -3.58 10.44
N PHE A 74 -13.73 -4.83 10.79
CA PHE A 74 -12.35 -5.27 10.94
C PHE A 74 -11.67 -5.35 9.57
N TRP A 75 -10.47 -4.78 9.48
CA TRP A 75 -9.69 -4.70 8.25
C TRP A 75 -8.21 -4.91 8.52
N PHE A 76 -7.45 -5.26 7.48
CA PHE A 76 -6.00 -5.26 7.60
C PHE A 76 -5.49 -3.83 7.85
N PRO A 77 -4.48 -3.64 8.71
CA PRO A 77 -3.79 -2.36 8.81
C PRO A 77 -3.29 -1.93 7.43
N GLY A 78 -3.52 -0.69 7.03
CA GLY A 78 -3.27 -0.35 5.64
C GLY A 78 -3.83 0.99 5.23
N GLY A 79 -3.56 1.36 3.98
CA GLY A 79 -4.17 2.54 3.39
C GLY A 79 -3.40 3.10 2.22
N ARG A 80 -3.77 4.33 1.87
CA ARG A 80 -3.30 4.99 0.66
C ARG A 80 -1.79 5.18 0.63
N MET A 81 -1.24 4.93 -0.55
CA MET A 81 0.16 5.23 -0.86
C MET A 81 0.37 6.72 -1.13
N PHE A 82 1.54 7.23 -0.76
CA PHE A 82 1.97 8.55 -1.20
C PHE A 82 2.61 8.50 -2.59
N LYS A 83 2.58 9.63 -3.32
CA LYS A 83 3.24 9.75 -4.61
C LYS A 83 4.74 9.49 -4.45
N GLY A 84 5.28 8.62 -5.30
CA GLY A 84 6.70 8.23 -5.27
C GLY A 84 7.05 7.19 -4.19
N GLU A 85 6.09 6.71 -3.41
CA GLU A 85 6.32 5.68 -2.40
C GLU A 85 6.37 4.29 -3.04
N THR A 86 7.29 3.41 -2.59
CA THR A 86 7.25 1.99 -2.96
C THR A 86 6.17 1.26 -2.14
N PHE A 87 5.70 0.10 -2.61
CA PHE A 87 4.76 -0.73 -1.85
C PHE A 87 5.30 -1.05 -0.44
N PHE A 88 6.58 -1.40 -0.33
CA PHE A 88 7.19 -1.70 0.96
C PHE A 88 7.33 -0.48 1.87
N ALA A 89 7.69 0.68 1.33
CA ALA A 89 7.77 1.91 2.11
C ALA A 89 6.39 2.31 2.66
N ALA A 90 5.35 2.22 1.82
CA ALA A 90 3.98 2.49 2.22
C ALA A 90 3.51 1.50 3.30
N ALA A 91 3.79 0.20 3.13
CA ALA A 91 3.38 -0.84 4.06
C ALA A 91 4.03 -0.66 5.44
N LEU A 92 5.34 -0.36 5.47
CA LEU A 92 6.06 -0.09 6.72
C LEU A 92 5.54 1.15 7.45
N ARG A 93 5.29 2.23 6.70
CA ARG A 93 4.70 3.46 7.26
C ARG A 93 3.31 3.19 7.83
N LYS A 94 2.42 2.57 7.06
CA LYS A 94 1.04 2.28 7.48
C LYS A 94 0.97 1.31 8.65
N CYS A 95 1.82 0.28 8.65
CA CYS A 95 1.98 -0.63 9.78
C CYS A 95 2.31 0.14 11.07
N ARG A 96 3.32 1.01 11.04
CA ARG A 96 3.71 1.82 12.19
C ARG A 96 2.62 2.81 12.60
N ASP A 97 2.04 3.54 11.64
CA ASP A 97 1.07 4.60 11.91
C ASP A 97 -0.23 4.05 12.52
N GLU A 98 -0.67 2.84 12.14
CA GLU A 98 -1.94 2.26 12.62
C GLU A 98 -1.80 1.30 13.79
N THR A 99 -0.64 0.65 13.95
CA THR A 99 -0.45 -0.39 14.97
C THR A 99 0.70 -0.11 15.94
N GLY A 100 1.54 0.88 15.66
CA GLY A 100 2.78 1.13 16.40
C GLY A 100 3.90 0.12 16.13
N ILE A 101 3.64 -0.96 15.38
CA ILE A 101 4.61 -2.03 15.11
C ILE A 101 5.60 -1.57 14.04
N SER A 102 6.88 -1.79 14.31
CA SER A 102 7.97 -1.58 13.34
C SER A 102 8.54 -2.93 12.90
N GLY A 103 8.99 -3.03 11.65
CA GLY A 103 9.50 -4.30 11.12
C GLY A 103 10.13 -4.16 9.74
N LYS A 104 10.22 -5.30 9.03
CA LYS A 104 10.66 -5.38 7.64
C LYS A 104 9.53 -5.99 6.82
N ALA A 105 9.13 -5.32 5.75
CA ALA A 105 8.16 -5.87 4.82
C ALA A 105 8.88 -6.87 3.91
N ALA A 106 8.47 -8.13 3.96
CA ALA A 106 9.25 -9.25 3.40
C ALA A 106 8.78 -9.67 2.01
N GLN A 107 7.50 -9.47 1.68
CA GLN A 107 6.90 -10.01 0.46
C GLN A 107 5.62 -9.27 0.06
N VAL A 108 5.29 -9.31 -1.23
CA VAL A 108 3.98 -8.95 -1.77
C VAL A 108 3.16 -10.23 -1.89
N LEU A 109 2.00 -10.28 -1.24
CA LEU A 109 1.13 -11.47 -1.24
C LEU A 109 0.24 -11.55 -2.49
N GLY A 110 -0.16 -10.41 -3.02
CA GLY A 110 -1.05 -10.33 -4.17
C GLY A 110 -1.50 -8.90 -4.44
N VAL A 111 -2.29 -8.76 -5.50
CA VAL A 111 -2.97 -7.52 -5.87
C VAL A 111 -4.47 -7.81 -5.89
N TYR A 112 -5.25 -6.97 -5.20
CA TYR A 112 -6.67 -7.18 -5.00
C TYR A 112 -7.45 -5.92 -5.39
N ASN A 113 -8.65 -6.13 -5.91
CA ASN A 113 -9.60 -5.06 -6.21
C ASN A 113 -10.69 -5.07 -5.14
N THR A 114 -10.85 -3.95 -4.45
CA THR A 114 -11.92 -3.77 -3.46
C THR A 114 -12.89 -2.72 -3.97
N HIS A 115 -14.15 -3.13 -4.15
CA HIS A 115 -15.23 -2.25 -4.56
C HIS A 115 -16.13 -1.96 -3.37
N PHE A 116 -16.35 -0.67 -3.08
CA PHE A 116 -17.30 -0.24 -2.08
C PHE A 116 -18.52 0.33 -2.80
N ASN A 117 -19.70 -0.23 -2.52
CA ASN A 117 -20.95 0.34 -2.99
C ASN A 117 -21.10 1.71 -2.29
N ARG A 118 -21.20 2.76 -3.10
CA ARG A 118 -21.46 4.12 -2.62
C ARG A 118 -22.96 4.35 -2.49
#